data_AF-A0A931LF97-F1
#
_entry.id   AF-A0A931LF97-F1
#
_cell.length_a   1.000
_cell.length_b   1.000
_cell.length_c   1.000
_cell.angle_alpha   90.00
_cell.angle_beta   90.00
_cell.angle_gamma   90.00
#
_symmetry.space_group_name_H-M   'P 1'
#
loop_
_entity.id
_entity.type
_entity.pdbx_description
1 polymer ?
#
loop_
_entity_poly.entity_id
_entity_poly.type
_entity_poly.pdbx_seq_one_letter_code
_entity_poly.pdbx_strand_id
1 'polypeptide(L)'
;MDEGTRRRALFVVLTILGAFGWVETGQAQADVNALLRDAASPDFERAHAAVQALAKHPDQRARVVPALITLLATPEWKRCSGEMRQALATTLVTLQAREAVPALLELVKSGKPIEHECFE
;
A
#
# COMPACT_ATOMS: atom_id res chain seq x y z
N MET A 1 -48.37 -4.01 34.65
CA MET A 1 -47.97 -2.84 33.87
C MET A 1 -46.84 -2.19 34.65
N ASP A 2 -45.60 -2.29 34.17
CA ASP A 2 -44.51 -1.44 34.64
C ASP A 2 -43.57 -1.21 33.44
N GLU A 3 -43.93 -0.18 32.67
CA GLU A 3 -43.38 0.21 31.37
C GLU A 3 -41.92 0.72 31.48
N GLY A 4 -41.44 0.99 32.70
CA GLY A 4 -40.16 1.65 32.96
C GLY A 4 -38.94 0.74 32.85
N THR A 5 -39.08 -0.54 33.17
CA THR A 5 -37.93 -1.47 33.27
C THR A 5 -37.48 -2.01 31.90
N ARG A 6 -38.40 -2.06 30.91
CA ARG A 6 -38.10 -2.55 29.56
C ARG A 6 -37.29 -1.57 28.70
N ARG A 7 -37.47 -0.26 28.90
CA ARG A 7 -36.76 0.78 28.13
C ARG A 7 -35.28 0.90 28.50
N ARG A 8 -34.91 0.63 29.76
CA ARG A 8 -33.52 0.71 30.23
C ARG A 8 -32.65 -0.46 29.77
N ALA A 9 -33.24 -1.65 29.65
CA ALA A 9 -32.53 -2.84 29.16
C ALA A 9 -32.21 -2.76 27.65
N LEU A 10 -33.08 -2.12 26.85
CA LEU A 10 -32.87 -1.97 25.40
C LEU A 10 -31.76 -0.96 25.05
N PHE A 11 -31.47 0.03 25.90
CA PHE A 11 -30.41 1.00 25.62
C PHE A 11 -29.00 0.48 25.96
N VAL A 12 -28.86 -0.43 26.93
CA VAL A 12 -27.54 -0.96 27.34
C VAL A 12 -26.99 -1.99 26.34
N VAL A 13 -27.86 -2.64 25.56
CA VAL A 13 -27.44 -3.61 24.52
C VAL A 13 -26.92 -2.91 23.25
N LEU A 14 -27.25 -1.62 23.01
CA LEU A 14 -26.88 -0.95 21.76
C LEU A 14 -25.47 -0.32 21.75
N THR A 15 -24.77 -0.23 22.88
CA THR A 15 -23.49 0.49 22.99
C THR A 15 -22.23 -0.36 22.82
N ILE A 16 -22.34 -1.70 22.75
CA ILE A 16 -21.15 -2.58 22.70
C ILE A 16 -20.67 -2.83 21.25
N LEU A 17 -21.46 -2.49 20.23
CA LEU A 17 -21.12 -2.73 18.82
C LEU A 17 -20.34 -1.58 18.14
N GLY A 18 -20.02 -0.49 18.85
CA GLY A 18 -19.39 0.70 18.26
C GLY A 18 -17.88 0.85 18.48
N ALA A 19 -17.26 0.05 19.35
CA ALA A 19 -15.89 0.30 19.81
C ALA A 19 -14.78 -0.44 19.04
N PHE A 20 -15.11 -1.41 18.17
CA PHE A 20 -14.11 -2.27 17.53
C PHE A 20 -13.49 -1.74 16.22
N GLY A 21 -13.94 -0.58 15.70
CA GLY A 21 -13.45 -0.06 14.42
C GLY A 21 -12.20 0.85 14.47
N TRP A 22 -11.76 1.27 15.66
CA TRP A 22 -10.81 2.40 15.78
C TRP A 22 -9.35 2.00 16.02
N VAL A 23 -9.08 0.81 16.56
CA VAL A 23 -7.69 0.38 16.86
C VAL A 23 -6.99 -0.20 15.63
N GLU A 24 -7.73 -0.92 14.78
CA GLU A 24 -7.17 -1.62 13.61
C GLU A 24 -6.66 -0.65 12.52
N THR A 25 -7.34 0.49 12.35
CA THR A 25 -6.97 1.50 11.34
C THR A 25 -5.70 2.26 11.69
N GLY A 26 -5.43 2.50 12.98
CA GLY A 26 -4.22 3.20 13.43
C GLY A 26 -2.95 2.37 13.26
N GLN A 27 -3.03 1.07 13.56
CA GLN A 27 -1.90 0.16 13.43
C GLN A 27 -1.60 -0.18 11.96
N ALA A 28 -2.63 -0.48 11.16
CA ALA A 28 -2.49 -0.67 9.72
C ALA A 28 -1.88 0.58 9.04
N GLN A 29 -2.23 1.78 9.52
CA GLN A 29 -1.68 3.01 8.98
C GLN A 29 -0.20 3.24 9.36
N ALA A 30 0.19 2.91 10.59
CA ALA A 30 1.58 2.96 11.01
C ALA A 30 2.45 1.99 10.19
N ASP A 31 1.91 0.81 9.88
CA ASP A 31 2.57 -0.20 9.06
C ASP A 31 2.76 0.28 7.61
N VAL A 32 1.74 0.82 6.95
CA VAL A 32 1.89 1.36 5.58
C VAL A 32 2.89 2.50 5.51
N ASN A 33 2.92 3.38 6.51
CA ASN A 33 3.92 4.46 6.56
C ASN A 33 5.35 3.91 6.68
N ALA A 34 5.56 2.82 7.43
CA ALA A 34 6.86 2.15 7.51
C ALA A 34 7.23 1.52 6.17
N LEU A 35 6.30 0.79 5.55
CA LEU A 35 6.50 0.19 4.24
C LEU A 35 6.83 1.23 3.15
N LEU A 36 6.17 2.38 3.15
CA LEU A 36 6.48 3.46 2.19
C LEU A 36 7.90 4.03 2.37
N ARG A 37 8.38 4.14 3.62
CA ARG A 37 9.78 4.54 3.87
C ARG A 37 10.76 3.46 3.40
N ASP A 38 10.46 2.20 3.68
CA ASP A 38 11.32 1.08 3.28
C ASP A 38 11.33 0.90 1.75
N ALA A 39 10.21 1.13 1.06
CA ALA A 39 10.12 1.12 -0.40
C ALA A 39 11.00 2.20 -1.07
N ALA A 40 11.27 3.31 -0.37
CA ALA A 40 12.17 4.37 -0.81
C ALA A 40 13.65 4.10 -0.47
N SER A 41 13.97 2.97 0.15
CA SER A 41 15.34 2.59 0.48
C SER A 41 16.18 2.39 -0.79
N PRO A 42 17.46 2.80 -0.79
CA PRO A 42 18.39 2.45 -1.87
C PRO A 42 18.82 0.96 -1.82
N ASP A 43 18.53 0.27 -0.73
CA ASP A 43 18.73 -1.17 -0.57
C ASP A 43 17.60 -1.93 -1.28
N PHE A 44 17.96 -2.70 -2.30
CA PHE A 44 17.00 -3.42 -3.15
C PHE A 44 16.13 -4.39 -2.36
N GLU A 45 16.72 -5.24 -1.51
CA GLU A 45 15.96 -6.27 -0.77
C GLU A 45 14.91 -5.65 0.13
N ARG A 46 15.29 -4.59 0.86
CA ARG A 46 14.37 -3.82 1.70
C ARG A 46 13.27 -3.18 0.87
N ALA A 47 13.63 -2.49 -0.22
CA ALA A 47 12.66 -1.79 -1.05
C ALA A 47 11.69 -2.76 -1.73
N HIS A 48 12.21 -3.84 -2.28
CA HIS A 48 11.45 -4.88 -2.98
C HIS A 48 10.47 -5.58 -2.04
N ALA A 49 10.93 -6.01 -0.85
CA ALA A 49 10.06 -6.61 0.16
C ALA A 49 8.94 -5.66 0.60
N ALA A 50 9.25 -4.38 0.77
CA ALA A 50 8.27 -3.38 1.15
C ALA A 50 7.21 -3.15 0.06
N VAL A 51 7.63 -3.06 -1.22
CA VAL A 51 6.69 -2.93 -2.35
C VAL A 51 5.76 -4.13 -2.47
N GLN A 52 6.29 -5.35 -2.30
CA GLN A 52 5.45 -6.56 -2.28
C GLN A 52 4.45 -6.57 -1.12
N ALA A 53 4.86 -6.07 0.05
CA ALA A 53 3.96 -5.94 1.19
C ALA A 53 2.86 -4.89 0.93
N LEU A 54 3.18 -3.76 0.31
CA LEU A 54 2.22 -2.70 -0.04
C LEU A 54 1.10 -3.19 -0.96
N ALA A 55 1.33 -4.19 -1.80
CA ALA A 55 0.30 -4.82 -2.63
C ALA A 55 -0.85 -5.44 -1.81
N LYS A 56 -0.61 -5.75 -0.52
CA LYS A 56 -1.58 -6.35 0.41
C LYS A 56 -2.46 -5.32 1.12
N HIS A 57 -2.31 -4.02 0.81
CA HIS A 57 -3.06 -2.93 1.45
C HIS A 57 -3.92 -2.13 0.44
N PRO A 58 -4.92 -2.78 -0.22
CA PRO A 58 -5.79 -2.09 -1.18
C PRO A 58 -6.67 -1.01 -0.53
N ASP A 59 -6.98 -1.13 0.76
CA ASP A 59 -7.68 -0.12 1.57
C ASP A 59 -6.88 1.20 1.68
N GLN A 60 -5.55 1.13 1.50
CA GLN A 60 -4.64 2.28 1.56
C GLN A 60 -4.21 2.80 0.18
N ARG A 61 -4.85 2.33 -0.89
CA ARG A 61 -4.53 2.67 -2.29
C ARG A 61 -4.31 4.17 -2.52
N ALA A 62 -5.16 5.02 -1.96
CA ALA A 62 -5.10 6.48 -2.14
C ALA A 62 -3.77 7.10 -1.65
N ARG A 63 -3.08 6.46 -0.70
CA ARG A 63 -1.76 6.87 -0.22
C ARG A 63 -0.62 6.15 -0.93
N VAL A 64 -0.80 4.84 -1.15
CA VAL A 64 0.23 3.98 -1.72
C VAL A 64 0.50 4.33 -3.17
N VAL A 65 -0.54 4.50 -3.99
CA VAL A 65 -0.39 4.70 -5.45
C VAL A 65 0.43 5.94 -5.81
N PRO A 66 0.17 7.15 -5.24
CA PRO A 66 1.00 8.32 -5.53
C PRO A 66 2.47 8.14 -5.15
N ALA A 67 2.74 7.43 -4.05
CA ALA A 67 4.11 7.15 -3.63
C ALA A 67 4.81 6.18 -4.58
N LEU A 68 4.15 5.11 -5.01
CA LEU A 68 4.73 4.17 -5.98
C LEU A 68 4.97 4.82 -7.35
N ILE A 69 4.08 5.71 -7.80
CA ILE A 69 4.30 6.52 -9.01
C ILE A 69 5.56 7.38 -8.88
N THR A 70 5.76 8.01 -7.71
CA THR A 70 6.95 8.82 -7.42
C THR A 70 8.22 7.97 -7.44
N LEU A 71 8.16 6.75 -6.88
CA LEU A 71 9.28 5.81 -6.90
C LEU A 71 9.62 5.34 -8.31
N LEU A 72 8.62 5.12 -9.19
CA LEU A 72 8.85 4.81 -10.61
C LEU A 72 9.65 5.90 -11.33
N ALA A 73 9.40 7.17 -10.98
CA ALA A 73 10.10 8.31 -11.56
C ALA A 73 11.53 8.46 -11.00
N THR A 74 11.85 7.79 -9.89
CA THR A 74 13.18 7.85 -9.28
C THR A 74 14.08 6.84 -9.99
N PRO A 75 15.20 7.29 -10.58
CA PRO A 75 15.78 6.54 -11.67
C PRO A 75 16.48 5.25 -11.25
N GLU A 76 17.13 5.11 -10.09
CA GLU A 76 18.03 3.97 -9.86
C GLU A 76 18.08 3.47 -8.40
N TRP A 77 18.16 2.15 -8.25
CA TRP A 77 18.56 1.44 -7.03
C TRP A 77 20.01 1.00 -7.14
N LYS A 78 20.66 0.67 -6.01
CA LYS A 78 22.08 0.24 -6.01
C LYS A 78 22.35 -0.98 -6.89
N ARG A 79 21.35 -1.83 -7.08
CA ARG A 79 21.33 -3.05 -7.89
C ARG A 79 19.89 -3.36 -8.29
N CYS A 80 19.71 -4.18 -9.32
CA CYS A 80 18.41 -4.75 -9.69
C CYS A 80 17.36 -3.68 -10.03
N SER A 81 17.78 -2.59 -10.68
CA SER A 81 16.87 -1.50 -11.02
C SER A 81 15.74 -1.98 -11.93
N GLY A 82 16.02 -2.93 -12.84
CA GLY A 82 15.01 -3.57 -13.70
C GLY A 82 13.93 -4.28 -12.90
N GLU A 83 14.33 -5.20 -12.01
CA GLU A 83 13.39 -5.91 -11.12
C GLU A 83 12.59 -4.98 -10.24
N MET A 84 13.22 -3.94 -9.72
CA MET A 84 12.53 -3.00 -8.85
C MET A 84 11.47 -2.21 -9.62
N ARG A 85 11.76 -1.80 -10.86
CA ARG A 85 10.77 -1.21 -11.77
C ARG A 85 9.61 -2.18 -12.06
N GLN A 86 9.91 -3.46 -12.29
CA GLN A 86 8.89 -4.49 -12.49
C GLN A 86 8.00 -4.67 -11.25
N ALA A 87 8.58 -4.75 -10.07
CA ALA A 87 7.85 -4.93 -8.82
C ALA A 87 6.89 -3.77 -8.55
N LEU A 88 7.33 -2.54 -8.80
CA LEU A 88 6.49 -1.36 -8.69
C LEU A 88 5.34 -1.38 -9.73
N ALA A 89 5.65 -1.69 -11.00
CA ALA A 89 4.64 -1.78 -12.06
C ALA A 89 3.60 -2.86 -11.76
N THR A 90 4.04 -4.03 -11.30
CA THR A 90 3.18 -5.16 -10.90
C THR A 90 2.27 -4.75 -9.74
N THR A 91 2.83 -4.10 -8.72
CA THR A 91 2.06 -3.64 -7.56
C THR A 91 1.01 -2.60 -7.96
N LEU A 92 1.35 -1.66 -8.85
CA LEU A 92 0.39 -0.70 -9.39
C LEU A 92 -0.75 -1.38 -10.16
N VAL A 93 -0.46 -2.45 -10.90
CA VAL A 93 -1.48 -3.29 -11.55
C VAL A 93 -2.35 -3.99 -10.51
N THR A 94 -1.77 -4.60 -9.48
CA THR A 94 -2.50 -5.26 -8.38
C THR A 94 -3.45 -4.29 -7.67
N LEU A 95 -3.02 -3.04 -7.45
CA LEU A 95 -3.83 -1.98 -6.84
C LEU A 95 -4.81 -1.31 -7.82
N GLN A 96 -4.91 -1.79 -9.06
CA GLN A 96 -5.75 -1.23 -10.11
C GLN A 96 -5.53 0.29 -10.31
N ALA A 97 -4.27 0.72 -10.28
CA ALA A 97 -3.84 2.13 -10.33
C ALA A 97 -3.88 2.70 -11.75
N ARG A 98 -5.08 2.97 -12.30
CA ARG A 98 -5.24 3.55 -13.64
C ARG A 98 -4.55 4.91 -13.80
N GLU A 99 -4.45 5.68 -12.73
CA GLU A 99 -3.72 6.95 -12.67
C GLU A 99 -2.20 6.81 -12.87
N ALA A 100 -1.65 5.60 -12.74
CA ALA A 100 -0.23 5.34 -12.97
C ALA A 100 0.12 5.11 -14.45
N VAL A 101 -0.89 4.98 -15.33
CA VAL A 101 -0.67 4.71 -16.76
C VAL A 101 0.29 5.71 -17.42
N PRO A 102 0.19 7.04 -17.21
CA PRO A 102 1.16 7.98 -17.78
C PRO A 102 2.59 7.72 -17.32
N ALA A 103 2.80 7.45 -16.03
CA ALA A 103 4.13 7.17 -15.49
C ALA A 103 4.71 5.86 -16.04
N LEU A 104 3.88 4.82 -16.20
CA LEU A 104 4.27 3.56 -16.82
C LEU A 104 4.62 3.74 -18.30
N LEU A 105 3.89 4.57 -19.04
CA LEU A 105 4.22 4.90 -20.44
C LEU A 105 5.55 5.66 -20.55
N GLU A 106 5.81 6.60 -19.65
CA GLU A 106 7.11 7.29 -19.61
C GLU A 106 8.26 6.33 -19.28
N LEU A 107 8.04 5.37 -18.38
CA LEU A 107 9.01 4.32 -18.11
C LEU A 107 9.32 3.51 -19.37
N VAL A 108 8.30 3.07 -20.12
CA VAL A 108 8.50 2.32 -21.38
C VAL A 108 9.25 3.16 -22.41
N LYS A 109 8.89 4.44 -22.57
CA LYS A 109 9.59 5.36 -23.50
C LYS A 109 11.04 5.60 -23.14
N SER A 110 11.38 5.55 -21.84
CA SER A 110 12.75 5.77 -21.38
C SER A 110 13.74 4.68 -21.84
N GLY A 111 13.24 3.53 -22.29
CA GLY A 111 14.08 2.40 -22.72
C GLY A 111 14.88 1.75 -21.59
N LYS A 112 14.62 2.12 -20.33
CA LYS A 112 15.27 1.51 -19.18
C LYS A 112 14.81 0.06 -19.00
N PRO A 113 15.71 -0.85 -18.61
CA PRO A 113 15.36 -2.25 -18.41
C PRO A 113 14.32 -2.38 -17.30
N ILE A 114 13.43 -3.35 -17.49
CA ILE A 114 12.40 -3.77 -16.52
C ILE A 114 12.53 -5.26 -16.17
N GLU A 115 13.53 -5.96 -16.71
CA GLU A 115 13.70 -7.40 -16.55
C GLU A 115 14.61 -7.79 -15.36
N HIS A 116 14.64 -9.10 -15.08
CA HIS A 116 15.33 -9.69 -13.94
C HIS A 116 16.85 -9.62 -14.08
N GLU A 117 17.50 -8.93 -13.14
CA GLU A 117 18.95 -8.77 -13.06
C GLU A 117 19.57 -9.56 -11.90
N CYS A 118 18.75 -10.05 -10.95
CA CYS A 118 19.22 -10.44 -9.63
C CYS A 118 18.62 -11.71 -9.05
N PHE A 119 17.42 -12.10 -9.45
CA PHE A 119 16.87 -13.43 -9.18
C PHE A 119 17.08 -14.34 -10.40
N GLU A 120 18.15 -15.14 -10.37
CA GLU A 120 18.33 -16.36 -11.18
C GLU A 120 18.28 -17.59 -10.27
#